data_AF-A0A9P8F4Z1-F1
#
_entry.id   AF-A0A9P8F4Z1-F1
#
_cell.length_a   1.000
_cell.length_b   1.000
_cell.length_c   1.000
_cell.angle_alpha   90.00
_cell.angle_beta   90.00
_cell.angle_gamma   90.00
#
_symmetry.space_group_name_H-M   'P 1'
#
loop_
_entity.id
_entity.type
_entity.pdbx_description
1 polymer ?
#
loop_
_entity_poly.entity_id
_entity_poly.type
_entity_poly.pdbx_seq_one_letter_code
_entity_poly.pdbx_strand_id
1 'polypeptide(L)'
;PLQERMLQLVQTLQFAWFAGHVTLLLSSVRYALSYMTFHSGSKWATFSYRTAFVAAAATYGIVVFKSFRARARAGKAQGGALQIIGDENVQYLIMALIWLWSRQIPLAILPFAVYSVFHVATYTRSNLLPTIQPQPAAAAGEKPKSSALADTIGNFVKNYYDSSMTLVAILEIALWFRLGFSALLFQKGSWILIAVYTVFLRARFHQSTFVQSAVNQLAARGDTIANRQDMPPAVRQAWDGLKSGIKQAADLTDINRYAGAQQQGVPKKTQ
;
A
#
# COMPACT_ATOMS: atom_id res chain seq x y z
N PRO A 1 -22.38 -3.16 30.52
CA PRO A 1 -23.18 -2.06 29.90
C PRO A 1 -22.56 -1.61 28.57
N LEU A 2 -23.31 -0.98 27.64
CA LEU A 2 -22.73 -0.53 26.35
C LEU A 2 -21.54 0.43 26.55
N GLN A 3 -21.68 1.41 27.45
CA GLN A 3 -20.64 2.39 27.75
C GLN A 3 -19.31 1.73 28.15
N GLU A 4 -19.36 0.71 29.01
CA GLU A 4 -18.17 -0.02 29.47
C GLU A 4 -17.49 -0.79 28.32
N ARG A 5 -18.28 -1.47 27.48
CA ARG A 5 -17.76 -2.19 26.31
C ARG A 5 -17.12 -1.24 25.30
N MET A 6 -17.72 -0.07 25.10
CA MET A 6 -17.14 0.99 24.27
C MET A 6 -15.85 1.54 24.87
N LEU A 7 -15.82 1.78 26.19
CA LEU A 7 -14.63 2.27 26.89
C LEU A 7 -13.46 1.28 26.75
N GLN A 8 -13.73 -0.01 26.90
CA GLN A 8 -12.75 -1.07 26.66
C GLN A 8 -12.25 -1.06 25.21
N LEU A 9 -13.14 -0.89 24.24
CA LEU A 9 -12.77 -0.86 22.82
C LEU A 9 -11.85 0.31 22.49
N VAL A 10 -12.20 1.54 22.92
CA VAL A 10 -11.46 2.76 22.57
C VAL A 10 -10.06 2.83 23.19
N GLN A 11 -9.83 2.13 24.31
CA GLN A 11 -8.51 2.02 24.95
C GLN A 11 -7.56 1.09 24.18
N THR A 12 -8.04 0.36 23.17
CA THR A 12 -7.19 -0.54 22.40
C THR A 12 -6.38 0.18 21.33
N LEU A 13 -5.15 -0.31 21.10
CA LEU A 13 -4.34 0.15 19.97
C LEU A 13 -4.99 -0.17 18.61
N GLN A 14 -5.84 -1.20 18.54
CA GLN A 14 -6.61 -1.52 17.34
C GLN A 14 -7.68 -0.47 17.04
N PHE A 15 -8.30 0.12 18.06
CA PHE A 15 -9.23 1.22 17.85
C PHE A 15 -8.53 2.48 17.36
N ALA A 16 -7.34 2.81 17.89
CA ALA A 16 -6.51 3.90 17.37
C ALA A 16 -6.15 3.69 15.88
N TRP A 17 -5.81 2.46 15.51
CA TRP A 17 -5.59 2.07 14.11
C TRP A 17 -6.85 2.24 13.24
N PHE A 18 -8.03 1.85 13.74
CA PHE A 18 -9.30 2.07 13.07
C PHE A 18 -9.60 3.56 12.87
N ALA A 19 -9.45 4.37 13.92
CA ALA A 19 -9.67 5.81 13.87
C ALA A 19 -8.72 6.50 12.87
N GLY A 20 -7.47 6.02 12.77
CA GLY A 20 -6.53 6.44 11.73
C GLY A 20 -7.06 6.17 10.32
N HIS A 21 -7.56 4.97 10.03
CA HIS A 21 -8.14 4.68 8.71
C HIS A 21 -9.40 5.49 8.40
N VAL A 22 -10.27 5.73 9.38
CA VAL A 22 -11.42 6.63 9.22
C VAL A 22 -10.96 8.05 8.90
N THR A 23 -9.97 8.57 9.64
CA THR A 23 -9.39 9.90 9.42
C THR A 23 -8.78 10.00 8.01
N LEU A 24 -8.09 8.95 7.56
CA LEU A 24 -7.54 8.88 6.21
C LEU A 24 -8.65 8.98 5.16
N LEU A 25 -9.73 8.21 5.29
CA LEU A 25 -10.84 8.23 4.34
C LEU A 25 -11.52 9.61 4.27
N LEU A 26 -11.84 10.20 5.42
CA LEU A 26 -12.46 11.52 5.48
C LEU A 26 -11.56 12.60 4.86
N SER A 27 -10.26 12.55 5.15
CA SER A 27 -9.26 13.45 4.57
C SER A 27 -9.12 13.25 3.07
N SER A 28 -9.17 12.00 2.60
CA SER A 28 -9.10 11.64 1.17
C SER A 28 -10.31 12.17 0.41
N VAL A 29 -11.53 11.99 0.95
CA VAL A 29 -12.77 12.53 0.35
C VAL A 29 -12.70 14.05 0.29
N ARG A 30 -12.33 14.71 1.39
CA ARG A 30 -12.22 16.17 1.43
C ARG A 30 -11.17 16.72 0.46
N TYR A 31 -10.05 16.03 0.31
CA TYR A 31 -9.03 16.35 -0.67
C TYR A 31 -9.52 16.15 -2.11
N ALA A 32 -10.22 15.04 -2.38
CA ALA A 32 -10.81 14.76 -3.68
C ALA A 32 -11.80 15.87 -4.10
N LEU A 33 -12.63 16.36 -3.18
CA LEU A 33 -13.51 17.51 -3.44
C LEU A 33 -12.72 18.77 -3.85
N SER A 34 -11.63 19.07 -3.14
CA SER A 34 -10.74 20.19 -3.52
C SER A 34 -10.10 19.97 -4.89
N TYR A 35 -9.76 18.74 -5.24
CA TYR A 35 -9.19 18.41 -6.55
C TYR A 35 -10.22 18.56 -7.68
N MET A 36 -11.43 18.03 -7.49
CA MET A 36 -12.52 18.10 -8.47
C MET A 36 -13.03 19.53 -8.70
N THR A 37 -12.96 20.38 -7.67
CA THR A 37 -13.34 21.79 -7.77
C THR A 37 -12.17 22.68 -8.21
N PHE A 38 -11.02 22.11 -8.62
CA PHE A 38 -9.81 22.85 -9.03
C PHE A 38 -9.18 23.73 -7.93
N HIS A 39 -9.45 23.45 -6.66
CA HIS A 39 -8.90 24.14 -5.49
C HIS A 39 -7.82 23.32 -4.75
N SER A 40 -7.08 22.46 -5.46
CA SER A 40 -6.05 21.57 -4.88
C SER A 40 -4.85 22.32 -4.27
N GLY A 41 -4.66 23.60 -4.61
CA GLY A 41 -3.64 24.47 -3.99
C GLY A 41 -4.08 25.16 -2.69
N SER A 42 -5.34 25.01 -2.28
CA SER A 42 -5.87 25.71 -1.10
C SER A 42 -5.22 25.23 0.21
N LYS A 43 -5.27 26.08 1.25
CA LYS A 43 -4.83 25.70 2.61
C LYS A 43 -5.56 24.45 3.11
N TRP A 44 -6.86 24.35 2.82
CA TRP A 44 -7.67 23.18 3.18
C TRP A 44 -7.30 21.93 2.40
N ALA A 45 -7.02 22.03 1.09
CA ALA A 45 -6.53 20.89 0.33
C ALA A 45 -5.20 20.38 0.88
N THR A 46 -4.27 21.30 1.15
CA THR A 46 -2.97 20.96 1.74
C THR A 46 -3.15 20.30 3.11
N PHE A 47 -4.01 20.86 3.97
CA PHE A 47 -4.32 20.28 5.27
C PHE A 47 -4.88 18.85 5.13
N SER A 48 -5.89 18.64 4.28
CA SER A 48 -6.46 17.30 4.06
C SER A 48 -5.45 16.31 3.51
N TYR A 49 -4.60 16.72 2.55
CA TYR A 49 -3.55 15.88 2.01
C TYR A 49 -2.56 15.44 3.09
N ARG A 50 -2.07 16.39 3.91
CA ARG A 50 -1.10 16.11 4.97
C ARG A 50 -1.72 15.24 6.06
N THR A 51 -2.96 15.54 6.48
CA THR A 51 -3.69 14.74 7.47
C THR A 51 -3.92 13.30 6.99
N ALA A 52 -4.21 13.09 5.69
CA ALA A 52 -4.33 11.74 5.14
C ALA A 52 -3.03 10.93 5.30
N PHE A 53 -1.86 11.54 5.04
CA PHE A 53 -0.58 10.86 5.19
C PHE A 53 -0.07 10.76 6.63
N VAL A 54 -0.42 11.70 7.52
CA VAL A 54 -0.23 11.53 8.96
C VAL A 54 -1.02 10.34 9.47
N ALA A 55 -2.30 10.23 9.07
CA ALA A 55 -3.15 9.10 9.42
C ALA A 55 -2.59 7.78 8.86
N ALA A 56 -2.15 7.76 7.60
CA ALA A 56 -1.51 6.59 7.00
C ALA A 56 -0.23 6.18 7.76
N ALA A 57 0.64 7.12 8.09
CA ALA A 57 1.86 6.84 8.84
C ALA A 57 1.53 6.29 10.24
N ALA A 58 0.51 6.84 10.91
CA ALA A 58 0.06 6.33 12.20
C ALA A 58 -0.47 4.89 12.09
N THR A 59 -1.33 4.58 11.11
CA THR A 59 -1.90 3.24 10.96
C THR A 59 -0.84 2.19 10.63
N TYR A 60 0.04 2.47 9.66
CA TYR A 60 1.11 1.54 9.32
C TYR A 60 2.16 1.44 10.43
N GLY A 61 2.46 2.54 11.13
CA GLY A 61 3.32 2.55 12.31
C GLY A 61 2.80 1.62 13.41
N ILE A 62 1.49 1.62 13.67
CA ILE A 62 0.85 0.69 14.61
C ILE A 62 1.02 -0.77 14.15
N VAL A 63 0.82 -1.07 12.86
CA VAL A 63 0.98 -2.43 12.33
C VAL A 63 2.43 -2.91 12.48
N VAL A 64 3.40 -2.07 12.09
CA VAL A 64 4.83 -2.37 12.24
C VAL A 64 5.20 -2.61 13.70
N PHE A 65 4.74 -1.75 14.61
CA PHE A 65 4.98 -1.91 16.05
C PHE A 65 4.39 -3.23 16.58
N LYS A 66 3.16 -3.57 16.20
CA LYS A 66 2.52 -4.83 16.60
C LYS A 66 3.29 -6.04 16.08
N SER A 67 3.73 -6.03 14.82
CA SER A 67 4.52 -7.10 14.20
C SER A 67 5.87 -7.30 14.90
N PHE A 68 6.55 -6.22 15.28
CA PHE A 68 7.80 -6.25 16.04
C PHE A 68 7.58 -6.80 17.46
N ARG A 69 6.57 -6.28 18.18
CA ARG A 69 6.24 -6.73 19.53
C ARG A 69 5.80 -8.20 19.57
N ALA A 70 5.07 -8.67 18.55
CA ALA A 70 4.67 -10.07 18.44
C ALA A 70 5.89 -11.00 18.28
N ARG A 71 6.87 -10.63 17.44
CA ARG A 71 8.13 -11.39 17.29
C ARG A 71 8.93 -11.44 18.60
N ALA A 72 9.03 -10.30 19.29
CA ALA A 72 9.74 -10.21 20.57
C ALA A 72 9.12 -11.15 21.62
N ARG A 73 7.78 -11.14 21.74
CA ARG A 73 7.05 -12.03 22.66
C ARG A 73 7.20 -13.51 22.32
N ALA A 74 7.37 -13.83 21.04
CA ALA A 74 7.59 -15.20 20.57
C ALA A 74 9.06 -15.66 20.72
N GLY A 75 9.94 -14.86 21.31
CA GLY A 75 11.37 -15.16 21.43
C GLY A 75 12.10 -15.25 20.08
N LYS A 76 11.49 -14.76 19.00
CA LYS A 76 12.07 -14.81 17.65
C LYS A 76 13.02 -13.62 17.46
N ALA A 77 14.13 -13.87 16.75
CA ALA A 77 15.01 -12.79 16.30
C ALA A 77 14.22 -11.77 15.47
N GLN A 78 14.54 -10.49 15.63
CA GLN A 78 13.81 -9.39 14.98
C GLN A 78 14.06 -9.29 13.47
N GLY A 79 14.95 -10.13 12.93
CA GLY A 79 15.41 -10.06 11.55
C GLY A 79 16.44 -8.95 11.35
N GLY A 80 17.29 -9.09 10.33
CA GLY A 80 18.21 -8.03 9.93
C GLY A 80 17.47 -6.83 9.32
N ALA A 81 18.15 -5.68 9.21
CA ALA A 81 17.57 -4.45 8.64
C ALA A 81 16.92 -4.67 7.26
N LEU A 82 17.54 -5.49 6.41
CA LEU A 82 16.99 -5.86 5.10
C LEU A 82 15.66 -6.61 5.19
N GLN A 83 15.49 -7.49 6.17
CA GLN A 83 14.25 -8.23 6.38
C GLN A 83 13.12 -7.31 6.86
N ILE A 84 13.46 -6.32 7.69
CA ILE A 84 12.49 -5.33 8.19
C ILE A 84 12.02 -4.42 7.04
N ILE A 85 12.94 -3.91 6.22
CA ILE A 85 12.61 -3.08 5.04
C ILE A 85 11.86 -3.90 3.98
N GLY A 86 12.07 -5.21 3.96
CA GLY A 86 11.32 -6.15 3.12
C GLY A 86 9.87 -6.39 3.57
N ASP A 87 9.42 -5.90 4.72
CA ASP A 87 8.02 -6.02 5.15
C ASP A 87 7.13 -5.00 4.42
N GLU A 88 6.03 -5.46 3.84
CA GLU A 88 5.13 -4.59 3.07
C GLU A 88 4.57 -3.42 3.91
N ASN A 89 4.30 -3.63 5.19
CA ASN A 89 3.76 -2.58 6.06
C ASN A 89 4.83 -1.52 6.36
N VAL A 90 6.09 -1.93 6.47
CA VAL A 90 7.22 -1.00 6.61
C VAL A 90 7.39 -0.20 5.32
N GLN A 91 7.24 -0.83 4.16
CA GLN A 91 7.31 -0.14 2.87
C GLN A 91 6.21 0.90 2.72
N TYR A 92 4.96 0.57 3.06
CA TYR A 92 3.86 1.54 3.07
C TYR A 92 4.05 2.64 4.11
N LEU A 93 4.62 2.35 5.29
CA LEU A 93 4.97 3.37 6.29
C LEU A 93 6.00 4.36 5.72
N ILE A 94 7.07 3.85 5.11
CA ILE A 94 8.10 4.67 4.47
C ILE A 94 7.47 5.55 3.38
N MET A 95 6.62 4.97 2.54
CA MET A 95 5.92 5.73 1.50
C MET A 95 4.99 6.81 2.09
N ALA A 96 4.23 6.50 3.14
CA ALA A 96 3.38 7.47 3.80
C ALA A 96 4.19 8.68 4.33
N LEU A 97 5.36 8.43 4.93
CA LEU A 97 6.26 9.48 5.41
C LEU A 97 6.86 10.30 4.26
N ILE A 98 7.24 9.67 3.15
CA ILE A 98 7.73 10.38 1.96
C ILE A 98 6.64 11.28 1.38
N TRP A 99 5.43 10.77 1.22
CA TRP A 99 4.30 11.53 0.70
C TRP A 99 3.87 12.66 1.63
N LEU A 100 4.04 12.49 2.94
CA LEU A 100 3.78 13.54 3.93
C LEU A 100 4.64 14.79 3.70
N TRP A 101 5.86 14.65 3.17
CA TRP A 101 6.78 15.77 2.94
C TRP A 101 6.96 16.15 1.47
N SER A 102 6.58 15.27 0.54
CA SER A 102 6.64 15.56 -0.90
C SER A 102 5.65 16.65 -1.30
N ARG A 103 5.76 17.15 -2.53
CA ARG A 103 4.66 17.89 -3.17
C ARG A 103 3.37 17.04 -3.22
N GLN A 104 2.22 17.69 -3.34
CA GLN A 104 0.93 17.02 -3.40
C GLN A 104 0.80 16.22 -4.69
N ILE A 105 0.65 14.89 -4.57
CA ILE A 105 0.40 13.99 -5.69
C ILE A 105 -0.91 13.26 -5.40
N PRO A 106 -2.05 13.73 -5.93
CA PRO A 106 -3.38 13.17 -5.65
C PRO A 106 -3.45 11.65 -5.77
N LEU A 107 -2.83 11.10 -6.82
CA LEU A 107 -2.81 9.67 -7.10
C LEU A 107 -2.15 8.84 -5.99
N ALA A 108 -1.24 9.43 -5.20
CA ALA A 108 -0.57 8.74 -4.10
C ALA A 108 -1.49 8.42 -2.92
N ILE A 109 -2.61 9.13 -2.77
CA ILE A 109 -3.58 8.87 -1.69
C ILE A 109 -4.39 7.60 -2.00
N LEU A 110 -4.66 7.31 -3.27
CA LEU A 110 -5.67 6.34 -3.68
C LEU A 110 -5.38 4.90 -3.21
N PRO A 111 -4.16 4.35 -3.30
CA PRO A 111 -3.87 3.01 -2.75
C PRO A 111 -4.19 2.93 -1.24
N PHE A 112 -3.78 3.92 -0.46
CA PHE A 112 -4.03 3.99 0.97
C PHE A 112 -5.52 4.12 1.31
N ALA A 113 -6.27 4.89 0.51
CA ALA A 113 -7.71 5.02 0.65
C ALA A 113 -8.42 3.68 0.39
N VAL A 114 -8.04 2.96 -0.67
CA VAL A 114 -8.62 1.63 -0.97
C VAL A 114 -8.38 0.66 0.20
N TYR A 115 -7.14 0.53 0.69
CA TYR A 115 -6.87 -0.29 1.88
C TYR A 115 -7.69 0.13 3.09
N SER A 116 -7.82 1.43 3.31
CA SER A 116 -8.58 1.98 4.45
C SER A 116 -10.06 1.62 4.41
N VAL A 117 -10.68 1.53 3.22
CA VAL A 117 -12.08 1.06 3.09
C VAL A 117 -12.22 -0.36 3.64
N PHE A 118 -11.33 -1.28 3.26
CA PHE A 118 -11.38 -2.67 3.71
C PHE A 118 -11.05 -2.79 5.21
N HIS A 119 -10.10 -2.00 5.71
CA HIS A 119 -9.75 -1.98 7.12
C HIS A 119 -10.89 -1.46 8.00
N VAL A 120 -11.54 -0.36 7.60
CA VAL A 120 -12.73 0.18 8.29
C VAL A 120 -13.86 -0.85 8.23
N ALA A 121 -14.19 -1.38 7.06
CA ALA A 121 -15.24 -2.38 6.90
C ALA A 121 -15.00 -3.61 7.78
N THR A 122 -13.80 -4.18 7.72
CA THR A 122 -13.44 -5.37 8.50
C THR A 122 -13.48 -5.10 10.00
N TYR A 123 -12.97 -3.96 10.45
CA TYR A 123 -13.00 -3.59 11.87
C TYR A 123 -14.42 -3.35 12.36
N THR A 124 -15.25 -2.65 11.57
CA THR A 124 -16.66 -2.46 11.87
C THR A 124 -17.36 -3.80 12.06
N ARG A 125 -17.17 -4.74 11.14
CA ARG A 125 -17.76 -6.08 11.21
C ARG A 125 -17.31 -6.89 12.42
N SER A 126 -16.00 -6.91 12.69
CA SER A 126 -15.38 -7.84 13.64
C SER A 126 -15.28 -7.32 15.08
N ASN A 127 -15.31 -6.00 15.27
CA ASN A 127 -15.12 -5.38 16.58
C ASN A 127 -16.29 -4.46 16.92
N LEU A 128 -16.55 -3.45 16.07
CA LEU A 128 -17.51 -2.41 16.41
C LEU A 128 -18.95 -2.94 16.53
N LEU A 129 -19.41 -3.76 15.57
CA LEU A 129 -20.76 -4.31 15.59
C LEU A 129 -20.99 -5.24 16.80
N PRO A 130 -20.12 -6.22 17.10
CA PRO A 130 -20.25 -7.01 18.34
C PRO A 130 -20.22 -6.17 19.63
N THR A 131 -19.43 -5.08 19.66
CA THR A 131 -19.39 -4.17 20.82
C THR A 131 -20.70 -3.40 20.98
N ILE A 132 -21.34 -2.96 19.90
CA ILE A 132 -22.61 -2.23 19.96
C ILE A 132 -23.76 -3.20 20.21
N GLN A 133 -23.88 -4.22 19.36
CA GLN A 133 -24.91 -5.24 19.38
C GLN A 133 -24.26 -6.61 19.71
N PRO A 134 -24.21 -6.98 21.00
CA PRO A 134 -23.64 -8.26 21.40
C PRO A 134 -24.44 -9.40 20.77
N GLN A 135 -23.73 -10.39 20.28
CA GLN A 135 -24.34 -11.58 19.73
C GLN A 135 -24.94 -12.41 20.88
N PRO A 136 -26.12 -13.04 20.69
CA PRO A 136 -26.63 -14.01 21.65
C PRO A 136 -25.60 -15.11 21.90
N ALA A 137 -25.53 -15.63 23.13
CA ALA A 137 -24.69 -16.77 23.43
C ALA A 137 -25.06 -17.94 22.51
N ALA A 138 -24.09 -18.47 21.78
CA ALA A 138 -24.29 -19.65 20.95
C ALA A 138 -24.30 -20.89 21.85
N ALA A 139 -25.10 -21.90 21.49
CA ALA A 139 -25.03 -23.22 22.12
C ALA A 139 -23.64 -23.83 21.88
N ALA A 140 -23.22 -24.77 22.74
CA ALA A 140 -21.91 -25.41 22.63
C ALA A 140 -21.72 -26.06 21.25
N GLY A 141 -20.71 -25.61 20.49
CA GLY A 141 -20.42 -26.09 19.13
C GLY A 141 -21.00 -25.23 18.00
N GLU A 142 -21.88 -24.26 18.30
CA GLU A 142 -22.44 -23.36 17.30
C GLU A 142 -21.65 -22.05 17.22
N LYS A 143 -21.55 -21.49 16.01
CA LYS A 143 -21.00 -20.14 15.83
C LYS A 143 -22.06 -19.11 16.22
N PRO A 144 -21.71 -18.04 16.95
CA PRO A 144 -22.61 -16.92 17.19
C PRO A 144 -23.23 -16.43 15.89
N LYS A 145 -24.55 -16.26 15.89
CA LYS A 145 -25.30 -15.84 14.70
C LYS A 145 -24.95 -14.39 14.38
N SER A 146 -24.29 -14.15 13.25
CA SER A 146 -23.94 -12.82 12.75
C SER A 146 -25.18 -11.94 12.54
N SER A 147 -25.02 -10.61 12.71
CA SER A 147 -26.07 -9.66 12.35
C SER A 147 -26.14 -9.47 10.83
N ALA A 148 -27.31 -9.10 10.31
CA ALA A 148 -27.49 -8.87 8.87
C ALA A 148 -26.49 -7.84 8.31
N LEU A 149 -26.18 -6.79 9.07
CA LEU A 149 -25.18 -5.80 8.68
C LEU A 149 -23.76 -6.40 8.66
N ALA A 150 -23.41 -7.26 9.63
CA ALA A 150 -22.12 -7.95 9.64
C ALA A 150 -21.98 -8.91 8.44
N ASP A 151 -23.06 -9.53 7.98
CA ASP A 151 -23.09 -10.36 6.79
C ASP A 151 -22.94 -9.53 5.51
N THR A 152 -23.66 -8.41 5.39
CA THR A 152 -23.53 -7.48 4.25
C THR A 152 -22.10 -6.97 4.11
N ILE A 153 -21.46 -6.57 5.22
CA ILE A 153 -20.06 -6.14 5.20
C ILE A 153 -19.14 -7.30 4.82
N GLY A 154 -19.41 -8.51 5.34
CA GLY A 154 -18.64 -9.71 4.98
C GLY A 154 -18.71 -10.02 3.49
N ASN A 155 -19.90 -9.93 2.90
CA ASN A 155 -20.13 -10.11 1.47
C ASN A 155 -19.46 -9.02 0.64
N PHE A 156 -19.52 -7.76 1.08
CA PHE A 156 -18.79 -6.66 0.44
C PHE A 156 -17.28 -6.95 0.40
N VAL A 157 -16.67 -7.27 1.54
CA VAL A 157 -15.23 -7.58 1.61
C VAL A 157 -14.91 -8.74 0.68
N LYS A 158 -15.66 -9.84 0.73
CA LYS A 158 -15.43 -11.02 -0.10
C LYS A 158 -15.53 -10.72 -1.60
N ASN A 159 -16.59 -10.03 -2.02
CA ASN A 159 -16.90 -9.83 -3.44
C ASN A 159 -15.98 -8.81 -4.11
N TYR A 160 -15.47 -7.84 -3.36
CA TYR A 160 -14.69 -6.74 -3.91
C TYR A 160 -13.20 -6.78 -3.59
N TYR A 161 -12.73 -7.72 -2.76
CA TYR A 161 -11.32 -7.81 -2.38
C TYR A 161 -10.40 -7.94 -3.60
N ASP A 162 -10.60 -8.96 -4.44
CA ASP A 162 -9.72 -9.22 -5.59
C ASP A 162 -9.72 -8.04 -6.58
N SER A 163 -10.91 -7.55 -6.95
CA SER A 163 -11.03 -6.39 -7.85
C SER A 163 -10.36 -5.14 -7.27
N SER A 164 -10.44 -4.94 -5.96
CA SER A 164 -9.80 -3.82 -5.28
C SER A 164 -8.28 -3.99 -5.20
N MET A 165 -7.77 -5.21 -5.01
CA MET A 165 -6.34 -5.48 -5.08
C MET A 165 -5.78 -5.28 -6.49
N THR A 166 -6.53 -5.67 -7.54
CA THR A 166 -6.20 -5.31 -8.92
C THR A 166 -6.19 -3.80 -9.13
N LEU A 167 -7.19 -3.08 -8.59
CA LEU A 167 -7.23 -1.62 -8.65
C LEU A 167 -6.01 -0.99 -7.97
N VAL A 168 -5.63 -1.46 -6.78
CA VAL A 168 -4.42 -0.99 -6.08
C VAL A 168 -3.19 -1.21 -6.94
N ALA A 169 -3.01 -2.41 -7.51
CA ALA A 169 -1.87 -2.70 -8.38
C ALA A 169 -1.81 -1.75 -9.59
N ILE A 170 -2.95 -1.48 -10.24
CA ILE A 170 -3.05 -0.53 -11.34
C ILE A 170 -2.71 0.89 -10.87
N LEU A 171 -3.21 1.33 -9.72
CA LEU A 171 -2.92 2.65 -9.14
C LEU A 171 -1.43 2.80 -8.80
N GLU A 172 -0.80 1.78 -8.25
CA GLU A 172 0.65 1.77 -7.96
C GLU A 172 1.46 1.91 -9.24
N ILE A 173 1.13 1.14 -10.28
CA ILE A 173 1.79 1.24 -11.59
C ILE A 173 1.54 2.62 -12.23
N ALA A 174 0.31 3.12 -12.19
CA ALA A 174 -0.04 4.44 -12.71
C ALA A 174 0.73 5.55 -11.98
N LEU A 175 0.96 5.43 -10.68
CA LEU A 175 1.75 6.37 -9.90
C LEU A 175 3.21 6.37 -10.36
N TRP A 176 3.77 5.20 -10.68
CA TRP A 176 5.11 5.12 -11.26
C TRP A 176 5.22 5.88 -12.58
N PHE A 177 4.28 5.69 -13.51
CA PHE A 177 4.24 6.46 -14.76
C PHE A 177 4.07 7.97 -14.52
N ARG A 178 3.18 8.36 -13.60
CA ARG A 178 2.96 9.77 -13.24
C ARG A 178 4.23 10.44 -12.69
N LEU A 179 5.01 9.71 -11.89
CA LEU A 179 6.30 10.16 -11.39
C LEU A 179 7.35 10.20 -12.49
N GLY A 180 7.40 9.18 -13.36
CA GLY A 180 8.29 9.11 -14.51
C GLY A 180 8.09 10.30 -15.46
N PHE A 181 6.84 10.63 -15.80
CA PHE A 181 6.51 11.82 -16.57
C PHE A 181 6.98 13.11 -15.90
N SER A 182 6.90 13.19 -14.56
CA SER A 182 7.43 14.33 -13.81
C SER A 182 8.96 14.43 -13.84
N ALA A 183 9.65 13.29 -13.90
CA ALA A 183 11.10 13.21 -14.01
C ALA A 183 11.56 13.64 -15.40
N LEU A 184 10.87 13.19 -16.45
CA LEU A 184 11.12 13.64 -17.83
C LEU A 184 10.91 15.15 -18.01
N LEU A 185 9.96 15.74 -17.29
CA LEU A 185 9.73 17.18 -17.25
C LEU A 185 10.61 17.93 -16.23
N PHE A 186 11.62 17.28 -15.64
CA PHE A 186 12.56 17.85 -14.67
C PHE A 186 11.91 18.61 -13.50
N GLN A 187 10.72 18.17 -13.08
CA GLN A 187 10.02 18.79 -11.96
C GLN A 187 10.84 18.61 -10.67
N LYS A 188 10.94 19.65 -9.83
CA LYS A 188 11.78 19.63 -8.63
C LYS A 188 11.49 18.41 -7.75
N GLY A 189 12.53 17.63 -7.44
CA GLY A 189 12.47 16.43 -6.60
C GLY A 189 11.86 15.18 -7.24
N SER A 190 11.43 15.24 -8.52
CA SER A 190 10.82 14.08 -9.19
C SER A 190 11.77 12.92 -9.41
N TRP A 191 13.06 13.19 -9.69
CA TRP A 191 14.10 12.16 -9.87
C TRP A 191 14.33 11.32 -8.61
N ILE A 192 14.32 11.97 -7.43
CA ILE A 192 14.42 11.25 -6.15
C ILE A 192 13.14 10.44 -5.92
N LEU A 193 11.97 11.02 -6.15
CA LEU A 193 10.69 10.34 -5.95
C LEU A 193 10.53 9.12 -6.87
N ILE A 194 10.90 9.22 -8.16
CA ILE A 194 10.82 8.08 -9.07
C ILE A 194 11.81 6.98 -8.69
N ALA A 195 13.03 7.33 -8.23
CA ALA A 195 14.01 6.36 -7.77
C ALA A 195 13.50 5.57 -6.56
N VAL A 196 13.04 6.27 -5.51
CA VAL A 196 12.50 5.63 -4.31
C VAL A 196 11.23 4.84 -4.61
N TYR A 197 10.34 5.38 -5.44
CA TYR A 197 9.11 4.69 -5.81
C TYR A 197 9.35 3.46 -6.70
N THR A 198 10.44 3.44 -7.47
CA THR A 198 10.86 2.25 -8.24
C THR A 198 11.27 1.12 -7.30
N VAL A 199 12.02 1.41 -6.23
CA VAL A 199 12.36 0.42 -5.21
C VAL A 199 11.10 -0.14 -4.54
N PHE A 200 10.16 0.75 -4.18
CA PHE A 200 8.85 0.36 -3.65
C PHE A 200 8.10 -0.56 -4.63
N LEU A 201 7.89 -0.14 -5.87
CA LEU A 201 7.12 -0.90 -6.85
C LEU A 201 7.78 -2.25 -7.20
N ARG A 202 9.11 -2.34 -7.20
CA ARG A 202 9.82 -3.62 -7.33
C ARG A 202 9.52 -4.55 -6.16
N ALA A 203 9.61 -4.05 -4.92
CA ALA A 203 9.27 -4.86 -3.76
C ALA A 203 7.81 -5.36 -3.85
N ARG A 204 6.89 -4.49 -4.29
CA ARG A 204 5.50 -4.85 -4.57
C ARG A 204 5.35 -5.91 -5.67
N PHE A 205 6.14 -5.84 -6.74
CA PHE A 205 6.14 -6.87 -7.79
C PHE A 205 6.54 -8.25 -7.23
N HIS A 206 7.50 -8.33 -6.31
CA HIS A 206 7.87 -9.60 -5.70
C HIS A 206 6.86 -10.10 -4.65
N GLN A 207 6.13 -9.19 -3.99
CA GLN A 207 5.22 -9.52 -2.90
C GLN A 207 3.77 -9.72 -3.33
N SER A 208 3.36 -9.19 -4.50
CA SER A 208 1.96 -9.16 -4.94
C SER A 208 1.78 -9.77 -6.33
N THR A 209 1.01 -10.87 -6.38
CA THR A 209 0.56 -11.48 -7.64
C THR A 209 -0.30 -10.53 -8.48
N PHE A 210 -1.05 -9.62 -7.85
CA PHE A 210 -1.83 -8.59 -8.55
C PHE A 210 -0.93 -7.61 -9.30
N VAL A 211 0.18 -7.18 -8.69
CA VAL A 211 1.16 -6.31 -9.36
C VAL A 211 1.87 -7.05 -10.49
N GLN A 212 2.26 -8.32 -10.29
CA GLN A 212 2.83 -9.15 -11.35
C GLN A 212 1.87 -9.27 -12.54
N SER A 213 0.61 -9.61 -12.27
CA SER A 213 -0.42 -9.74 -13.29
C SER A 213 -0.65 -8.42 -14.05
N ALA A 214 -0.75 -7.30 -13.33
CA ALA A 214 -0.95 -5.99 -13.94
C ALA A 214 0.25 -5.55 -14.81
N VAL A 215 1.48 -5.79 -14.36
CA VAL A 215 2.69 -5.52 -15.14
C VAL A 215 2.74 -6.41 -16.39
N ASN A 216 2.46 -7.71 -16.26
CA ASN A 216 2.47 -8.65 -17.38
C ASN A 216 1.40 -8.30 -18.42
N GLN A 217 0.20 -7.92 -17.98
CA GLN A 217 -0.87 -7.48 -18.88
C GLN A 217 -0.49 -6.17 -19.60
N LEU A 218 0.14 -5.23 -18.89
CA LEU A 218 0.62 -3.99 -19.49
C LEU A 218 1.71 -4.27 -20.53
N ALA A 219 2.66 -5.15 -20.22
CA ALA A 219 3.70 -5.57 -21.15
C ALA A 219 3.12 -6.24 -22.40
N ALA A 220 2.20 -7.19 -22.24
CA ALA A 220 1.54 -7.86 -23.35
C ALA A 220 0.75 -6.90 -24.26
N ARG A 221 0.06 -5.91 -23.67
CA ARG A 221 -0.62 -4.86 -24.44
C ARG A 221 0.38 -3.97 -25.18
N GLY A 222 1.48 -3.60 -24.53
CA GLY A 222 2.56 -2.84 -25.15
C GLY A 222 3.19 -3.59 -26.33
N ASP A 223 3.47 -4.89 -26.17
CA ASP A 223 3.97 -5.75 -27.25
C ASP A 223 2.96 -5.86 -28.39
N THR A 224 1.66 -5.97 -28.08
CA THR A 224 0.61 -6.01 -29.10
C THR A 224 0.61 -4.71 -29.92
N ILE A 225 0.68 -3.54 -29.27
CA ILE A 225 0.72 -2.25 -29.95
C ILE A 225 2.02 -2.07 -30.73
N ALA A 226 3.18 -2.37 -30.14
CA ALA A 226 4.48 -2.15 -30.76
C ALA A 226 4.75 -3.05 -31.98
N ASN A 227 4.11 -4.23 -32.04
CA ASN A 227 4.26 -5.18 -33.15
C ASN A 227 3.16 -5.07 -34.22
N ARG A 228 2.26 -4.09 -34.10
CA ARG A 228 1.28 -3.79 -35.15
C ARG A 228 1.97 -3.33 -36.42
N GLN A 229 1.53 -3.86 -37.56
CA GLN A 229 2.12 -3.57 -38.87
C GLN A 229 1.93 -2.10 -39.30
N ASP A 230 0.89 -1.43 -38.80
CA ASP A 230 0.59 -0.03 -39.07
C ASP A 230 1.41 0.96 -38.23
N MET A 231 2.23 0.48 -37.27
CA MET A 231 3.01 1.36 -36.39
C MET A 231 4.40 1.67 -36.96
N PRO A 232 4.87 2.93 -36.86
CA PRO A 232 6.22 3.29 -37.27
C PRO A 232 7.31 2.49 -36.52
N PRO A 233 8.46 2.17 -37.14
CA PRO A 233 9.57 1.46 -36.47
C PRO A 233 10.05 2.11 -35.18
N ALA A 234 9.93 3.44 -35.08
CA ALA A 234 10.26 4.21 -33.89
C ALA A 234 9.45 3.78 -32.65
N VAL A 235 8.18 3.38 -32.82
CA VAL A 235 7.32 2.91 -31.71
C VAL A 235 7.88 1.61 -31.14
N ARG A 236 8.30 0.68 -32.00
CA ARG A 236 8.91 -0.58 -31.60
C ARG A 236 10.25 -0.35 -30.90
N GLN A 237 11.11 0.50 -31.46
CA GLN A 237 12.40 0.84 -30.85
C GLN A 237 12.21 1.50 -29.47
N ALA A 238 11.26 2.43 -29.34
CA ALA A 238 10.95 3.07 -28.06
C ALA A 238 10.42 2.06 -27.03
N TRP A 239 9.57 1.13 -27.44
CA TRP A 239 9.05 0.08 -26.56
C TRP A 239 10.13 -0.89 -26.10
N ASP A 240 11.01 -1.34 -27.00
CA ASP A 240 12.14 -2.21 -26.66
C ASP A 240 13.17 -1.48 -25.76
N GLY A 241 13.40 -0.19 -26.00
CA GLY A 241 14.20 0.66 -25.11
C GLY A 241 13.60 0.79 -23.72
N LEU A 242 12.27 0.99 -23.61
CA LEU A 242 11.56 1.05 -22.33
C LEU A 242 11.67 -0.28 -21.57
N LYS A 243 11.41 -1.42 -22.23
CA LYS A 243 11.56 -2.76 -21.63
C LYS A 243 12.99 -2.97 -21.10
N SER A 244 14.00 -2.56 -21.89
CA SER A 244 15.41 -2.69 -21.50
C SER A 244 15.75 -1.81 -20.30
N GLY A 245 15.26 -0.56 -20.27
CA GLY A 245 15.45 0.35 -19.14
C GLY A 245 14.79 -0.15 -17.85
N ILE A 246 13.56 -0.67 -17.93
CA ILE A 246 12.87 -1.28 -16.79
C ILE A 246 13.65 -2.49 -16.28
N LYS A 247 14.13 -3.36 -17.17
CA LYS A 247 14.95 -4.52 -16.80
C LYS A 247 16.25 -4.10 -16.11
N GLN A 248 16.96 -3.12 -16.66
CA GLN A 248 18.20 -2.62 -16.07
C GLN A 248 17.95 -1.98 -14.69
N ALA A 249 16.88 -1.21 -14.53
CA ALA A 249 16.49 -0.66 -13.23
C ALA A 249 16.13 -1.77 -12.23
N ALA A 250 15.46 -2.83 -12.67
CA ALA A 250 15.15 -4.01 -11.86
C ALA A 250 16.41 -4.76 -11.42
N ASP A 251 17.41 -4.88 -12.30
CA ASP A 251 18.70 -5.52 -12.02
C ASP A 251 19.54 -4.69 -11.04
N LEU A 252 19.57 -3.36 -11.20
CA LEU A 252 20.32 -2.44 -10.32
C LEU A 252 19.74 -2.36 -8.91
N THR A 253 18.44 -2.59 -8.77
CA THR A 253 17.74 -2.57 -7.48
C THR A 253 17.63 -3.96 -6.83
N ASP A 254 18.34 -4.96 -7.38
CA ASP A 254 18.38 -6.30 -6.80
C ASP A 254 19.36 -6.44 -5.64
N ILE A 255 18.83 -6.25 -4.43
CA ILE A 255 19.57 -6.35 -3.17
C ILE A 255 20.19 -7.74 -2.98
N ASN A 256 19.57 -8.82 -3.50
CA ASN A 256 20.11 -10.18 -3.36
C ASN A 256 21.45 -10.34 -4.09
N ARG A 257 21.66 -9.62 -5.19
CA ARG A 257 22.93 -9.58 -5.91
C ARG A 257 24.05 -8.98 -5.06
N TYR A 258 23.72 -8.01 -4.21
CA TYR A 258 24.68 -7.35 -3.31
C TYR A 258 24.85 -8.09 -1.98
N ALA A 259 23.78 -8.72 -1.47
CA ALA A 259 23.82 -9.55 -0.26
C ALA A 259 24.55 -10.89 -0.50
N GLY A 260 24.41 -11.50 -1.68
CA GLY A 260 25.13 -12.70 -2.08
C GLY A 260 26.63 -12.47 -2.35
N ALA A 261 27.01 -11.26 -2.81
CA ALA A 261 28.41 -10.88 -2.98
C ALA A 261 29.17 -10.80 -1.64
N GLN A 262 28.48 -10.48 -0.54
CA GLN A 262 29.07 -10.46 0.81
C GLN A 262 29.34 -11.86 1.38
N GLN A 263 28.66 -12.90 0.90
CA GLN A 263 28.89 -14.29 1.35
C GLN A 263 30.07 -14.99 0.63
N GLN A 264 30.52 -14.46 -0.51
CA GLN A 264 31.70 -14.99 -1.22
C GLN A 264 33.04 -14.39 -0.74
N GLY A 265 33.01 -13.40 0.16
CA GLY A 265 34.20 -12.70 0.64
C GLY A 265 34.83 -13.22 1.94
N VAL A 266 34.28 -14.27 2.57
CA VAL A 266 34.89 -14.88 3.77
C VAL A 266 35.69 -16.10 3.34
N PRO A 267 37.03 -16.03 3.26
CA PRO A 267 37.83 -17.22 3.02
C PRO A 267 37.61 -18.18 4.20
N LYS A 268 37.10 -19.38 3.91
CA LYS A 268 37.10 -20.49 4.86
C LYS A 268 38.55 -20.71 5.29
N LYS A 269 38.86 -20.39 6.55
CA LYS A 269 40.10 -20.85 7.17
C LYS A 269 40.04 -22.37 7.22
N THR A 270 40.92 -23.00 6.47
CA THR A 270 41.21 -24.43 6.52
C THR A 270 41.65 -24.79 7.94
N GLN A 271 40.97 -25.76 8.55
CA GLN A 271 41.53 -26.64 9.57
C GLN A 271 41.68 -28.01 8.93
#